data_AF-A0A838PFA5-F1
#
_entry.id   AF-A0A838PFA5-F1
#
_cell.length_a   1.000
_cell.length_b   1.000
_cell.length_c   1.000
_cell.angle_alpha   90.00
_cell.angle_beta   90.00
_cell.angle_gamma   90.00
#
_symmetry.space_group_name_H-M   'P 1'
#
loop_
_entity.id
_entity.type
_entity.pdbx_description
1 polymer ?
#
loop_
_entity_poly.entity_id
_entity_poly.type
_entity_poly.pdbx_seq_one_letter_code
_entity_poly.pdbx_strand_id
1 'polypeptide(L)' 'MRRNPNDFPDNNFGGYNFWLTKLDQFNGNFVQAEMVEAFITSTEYRQRFGP' A
#
# COMPACT_ATOMS: atom_id res chain seq x y z
N MET A 1 15.82 -11.73 -7.01
CA MET A 1 14.85 -12.76 -6.58
C MET A 1 13.53 -12.48 -7.28
N ARG A 2 13.07 -13.36 -8.17
CA ARG A 2 11.78 -13.23 -8.89
C ARG A 2 10.73 -14.00 -8.07
N ARG A 3 9.59 -13.38 -7.74
CA ARG A 3 8.49 -14.07 -7.02
C ARG A 3 7.97 -15.23 -7.89
N ASN A 4 7.74 -16.38 -7.28
CA ASN A 4 7.23 -17.55 -8.00
C ASN A 4 5.75 -17.29 -8.34
N PRO A 5 5.30 -17.49 -9.58
CA PRO A 5 3.88 -17.31 -9.95
C PRO A 5 2.88 -18.14 -9.15
N ASN A 6 3.37 -19.17 -8.44
CA ASN A 6 2.58 -20.08 -7.61
C ASN A 6 2.66 -19.79 -6.10
N ASP A 7 3.36 -18.73 -5.67
CA ASP A 7 3.35 -18.35 -4.26
C ASP A 7 1.94 -17.94 -3.87
N PHE A 8 1.43 -18.54 -2.79
CA PHE A 8 0.12 -18.19 -2.23
C PHE A 8 0.05 -16.68 -1.99
N PRO A 9 -1.11 -16.04 -2.23
CA PRO A 9 -1.26 -14.63 -1.93
C PRO A 9 -0.91 -14.39 -0.47
N ASP A 10 -0.16 -13.32 -0.22
CA ASP A 10 0.13 -12.88 1.14
C ASP A 10 -1.21 -12.61 1.84
N ASN A 11 -1.60 -13.51 2.75
CA ASN A 11 -2.86 -13.42 3.49
C ASN A 11 -2.80 -12.34 4.59
N ASN A 12 -1.74 -11.53 4.63
CA ASN A 12 -1.63 -10.41 5.54
C ASN A 12 -2.44 -9.21 5.03
N PHE A 13 -3.68 -9.10 5.50
CA PHE A 13 -4.55 -7.95 5.27
C PHE A 13 -4.16 -6.70 6.10
N GLY A 14 -3.04 -6.71 6.83
CA GLY A 14 -2.62 -5.61 7.70
C GLY A 14 -2.43 -4.29 6.97
N GLY A 15 -1.78 -4.31 5.80
CA GLY A 15 -1.61 -3.11 4.97
C GLY A 15 -2.93 -2.58 4.44
N TYR A 16 -3.80 -3.47 3.97
CA TYR A 16 -5.15 -3.12 3.52
C TYR A 16 -5.97 -2.47 4.65
N ASN A 17 -6.01 -3.10 5.84
CA ASN A 17 -6.75 -2.59 7.00
C ASN A 17 -6.21 -1.23 7.48
N PHE A 18 -4.89 -1.03 7.44
CA PHE A 18 -4.27 0.26 7.75
C PHE A 18 -4.77 1.36 6.80
N TRP A 19 -4.71 1.12 5.49
CA TRP A 19 -5.15 2.09 4.49
C TRP A 19 -6.65 2.34 4.51
N LEU A 20 -7.45 1.30 4.74
CA LEU A 20 -8.90 1.39 4.91
C LEU A 20 -9.25 2.25 6.12
N THR A 21 -8.62 1.96 7.27
CA THR A 21 -8.83 2.73 8.50
C THR A 21 -8.43 4.20 8.33
N LYS A 22 -7.30 4.46 7.65
CA LYS A 22 -6.89 5.84 7.34
C LYS A 22 -7.93 6.53 6.46
N LEU A 23 -8.37 5.89 5.39
CA LEU A 23 -9.38 6.44 4.48
C LEU A 23 -10.69 6.78 5.20
N ASP A 24 -11.16 5.89 6.09
CA ASP A 24 -12.38 6.10 6.88
C ASP A 24 -12.23 7.28 7.85
N GLN A 25 -11.06 7.47 8.47
CA GLN A 25 -10.77 8.62 9.34
C GLN A 25 -10.84 9.97 8.61
N PHE A 26 -10.61 9.98 7.31
CA PHE A 26 -10.73 11.16 6.47
C PHE A 26 -12.01 11.16 5.64
N ASN A 27 -13.05 10.43 6.07
CA ASN A 27 -14.37 10.38 5.43
C ASN A 27 -14.30 10.03 3.93
N GLY A 28 -13.39 9.13 3.54
CA GLY A 28 -13.20 8.76 2.15
C GLY A 28 -12.37 9.74 1.32
N ASN A 29 -11.87 10.82 1.92
CA ASN A 29 -11.02 11.78 1.23
C ASN A 29 -9.55 11.29 1.19
N PHE A 30 -9.21 10.58 0.13
CA PHE A 30 -7.86 10.02 -0.08
C PHE A 30 -6.76 11.09 -0.20
N VAL A 31 -7.11 12.33 -0.58
CA VAL A 31 -6.16 13.46 -0.66
C VAL A 31 -5.81 13.92 0.75
N GLN A 32 -6.81 14.15 1.60
CA GLN A 32 -6.57 14.50 3.01
C GLN A 32 -5.91 13.36 3.79
N ALA A 33 -6.16 12.11 3.39
CA ALA A 33 -5.49 10.93 3.94
C ALA A 33 -4.05 10.72 3.39
N GLU A 34 -3.56 11.58 2.49
CA GLU A 34 -2.21 11.54 1.90
C GLU A 34 -1.84 10.17 1.30
N MET A 35 -2.83 9.42 0.81
CA MET A 35 -2.61 8.02 0.42
C MET A 35 -1.67 7.89 -0.78
N VAL A 36 -1.76 8.82 -1.74
CA VAL A 36 -0.93 8.80 -2.97
C VAL A 36 0.53 9.11 -2.64
N GLU A 37 0.78 10.12 -1.81
CA GLU A 37 2.13 10.50 -1.41
C GLU A 37 2.80 9.40 -0.60
N ALA A 38 2.09 8.85 0.38
CA ALA A 38 2.62 7.78 1.22
C ALA A 38 2.85 6.48 0.42
N PHE A 39 2.06 6.21 -0.63
CA PHE A 39 2.31 5.11 -1.54
C PHE A 39 3.58 5.32 -2.38
N ILE A 40 3.76 6.48 -3.04
CA ILE A 40 4.90 6.76 -3.92
C ILE A 40 6.22 6.87 -3.13
N THR A 41 6.15 7.34 -1.88
CA THR A 41 7.32 7.40 -0.99
C THR A 41 7.62 6.08 -0.28
N SER A 42 6.71 5.10 -0.33
CA SER A 42 6.91 3.81 0.31
C SER A 42 8.16 3.09 -0.21
N THR A 43 8.81 2.35 0.67
CA THR A 43 9.95 1.50 0.32
C THR A 43 9.56 0.48 -0.77
N GLU A 44 8.35 -0.06 -0.74
CA GLU A 44 7.88 -1.04 -1.73
C GLU A 44 7.75 -0.43 -3.13
N TYR A 45 7.18 0.78 -3.24
CA TYR A 45 7.12 1.50 -4.52
C TYR A 45 8.53 1.80 -5.04
N ARG A 46 9.42 2.30 -4.18
CA ARG A 46 10.82 2.60 -4.55
C ARG A 46 11.61 1.36 -4.96
N GLN A 47 11.42 0.22 -4.28
CA GLN A 47 12.07 -1.04 -4.64
C GLN A 47 11.58 -1.60 -5.98
N ARG A 48 10.33 -1.31 -6.35
CA ARG A 48 9.72 -1.86 -7.57
C ARG A 48 9.83 -0.93 -8.78
N PHE A 49 9.82 0.38 -8.55
CA PHE A 49 9.70 1.41 -9.58
C PHE A 49 10.63 2.63 -9.40
N GLY A 50 11.40 2.69 -8.31
CA GLY A 50 12.45 3.71 -8.14
C GLY A 50 13.68 3.42 -9.01
N PRO A 51 14.56 4.42 -9.22
CA PRO A 51 15.81 4.26 -9.95
C PRO A 51 16.79 3.28 -9.29
#